data_AF-A0ABD0AEV5-F1
#
_entry.id   AF-A0ABD0AEV5-F1
#
_cell.length_a   1.000
_cell.length_b   1.000
_cell.length_c   1.000
_cell.angle_alpha   90.00
_cell.angle_beta   90.00
_cell.angle_gamma   90.00
#
_symmetry.space_group_name_H-M   'P 1'
#
loop_
_entity.id
_entity.type
_entity.pdbx_description
1 polymer ?
#
loop_
_entity_poly.entity_id
_entity_poly.type
_entity_poly.pdbx_seq_one_letter_code
_entity_poly.pdbx_strand_id
1 'polypeptide(L)'
;MATYLSIDDGLMRALGYLDDADSATIARMTMVLAAAEHYVQGAIGESNTFYTSADVKELYTLACNSLAVTWFNAAGDTGDTSTAQQIIGQLRGSYSEVVANNDTTEDSQQA
;
A
#
# COMPACT_ATOMS: atom_id res chain seq x y z
N MET A 1 -9.51 8.37 -3.92
CA MET A 1 -8.21 8.95 -4.33
C MET A 1 -7.14 8.23 -3.53
N ALA A 2 -5.96 7.97 -4.09
CA ALA A 2 -4.83 7.38 -3.37
C ALA A 2 -4.55 8.23 -2.11
N THR A 3 -4.35 7.58 -0.96
CA THR A 3 -4.39 8.25 0.35
C THR A 3 -2.98 8.63 0.81
N TYR A 4 -1.98 7.80 0.53
CA TYR A 4 -0.61 8.00 0.99
C TYR A 4 0.43 8.00 -0.14
N LEU A 5 0.09 7.45 -1.31
CA LEU A 5 1.01 7.32 -2.43
C LEU A 5 0.53 8.13 -3.64
N SER A 6 1.51 8.60 -4.41
CA SER A 6 1.34 9.16 -5.74
C SER A 6 1.91 8.19 -6.79
N ILE A 7 1.53 8.36 -8.05
CA ILE A 7 2.06 7.53 -9.14
C ILE A 7 3.58 7.72 -9.33
N ASP A 8 4.12 8.84 -8.85
CA ASP A 8 5.55 9.17 -8.89
C ASP A 8 6.35 8.45 -7.79
N ASP A 9 5.69 7.87 -6.78
CA ASP A 9 6.33 7.05 -5.74
C ASP A 9 6.74 5.64 -6.25
N GLY A 10 7.10 5.55 -7.54
CA GLY A 10 7.67 4.37 -8.17
C GLY A 10 6.76 3.65 -9.16
N LEU A 11 5.43 3.86 -9.13
CA LEU A 11 4.50 3.17 -10.03
C LEU A 11 4.77 3.53 -11.50
N MET A 12 4.92 4.80 -11.82
CA MET A 12 5.15 5.28 -13.19
C MET A 12 6.42 4.65 -13.77
N ARG A 13 7.50 4.65 -12.98
CA ARG A 13 8.78 4.00 -13.33
C ARG A 13 8.65 2.48 -13.44
N ALA A 14 7.92 1.82 -12.55
CA ALA A 14 7.70 0.37 -12.59
C ALA A 14 6.92 -0.07 -13.83
N LEU A 15 6.06 0.80 -14.36
CA LEU A 15 5.34 0.62 -15.62
C LEU A 15 6.15 1.04 -16.86
N GLY A 16 7.38 1.55 -16.68
CA GLY A 16 8.28 1.93 -17.77
C GLY A 16 8.04 3.34 -18.33
N TYR A 17 7.23 4.16 -17.68
CA TYR A 17 7.00 5.55 -18.07
C TYR A 17 8.02 6.46 -17.39
N LEU A 18 8.63 7.36 -18.17
CA LEU A 18 9.74 8.22 -17.73
C LEU A 18 9.41 9.72 -17.81
N ASP A 19 8.13 10.08 -18.02
CA ASP A 19 7.49 11.42 -18.00
C ASP A 19 6.58 11.70 -19.23
N ASP A 20 6.40 10.72 -20.11
CA ASP A 20 5.68 10.85 -21.39
C ASP A 20 4.29 10.19 -21.41
N ALA A 21 3.77 9.80 -20.24
CA ALA A 21 2.45 9.20 -20.12
C ALA A 21 1.35 10.21 -20.48
N ASP A 22 0.40 9.81 -21.34
CA ASP A 22 -0.78 10.64 -21.64
C ASP A 22 -1.73 10.75 -20.44
N SER A 23 -2.65 11.72 -20.48
CA SER A 23 -3.57 11.97 -19.37
C SER A 23 -4.49 10.78 -19.06
N ALA A 24 -4.82 9.96 -20.05
CA ALA A 24 -5.64 8.77 -19.85
C ALA A 24 -4.88 7.68 -19.09
N THR A 25 -3.59 7.51 -19.40
CA THR A 25 -2.65 6.62 -18.74
C THR A 25 -2.42 7.06 -17.30
N ILE A 26 -2.15 8.35 -17.07
CA ILE A 26 -2.01 8.95 -15.73
C ILE A 26 -3.27 8.70 -14.89
N ALA A 27 -4.46 8.93 -15.47
CA ALA A 27 -5.72 8.67 -14.78
C ALA A 27 -5.88 7.19 -14.42
N ARG A 28 -5.53 6.27 -15.34
CA ARG A 28 -5.59 4.83 -15.08
C ARG A 28 -4.61 4.41 -13.98
N MET A 29 -3.36 4.88 -14.01
CA MET A 29 -2.36 4.65 -12.96
C MET A 29 -2.86 5.11 -11.60
N THR A 30 -3.44 6.31 -11.55
CA THR A 30 -3.99 6.89 -10.31
C THR A 30 -5.12 6.05 -9.76
N MET A 31 -6.01 5.54 -10.63
CA MET A 31 -7.12 4.67 -10.21
C MET A 31 -6.63 3.33 -9.66
N VAL A 32 -5.70 2.65 -10.35
CA VAL A 32 -5.19 1.35 -9.89
C VAL A 32 -4.35 1.48 -8.62
N LEU A 33 -3.59 2.57 -8.46
CA LEU A 33 -2.85 2.84 -7.23
C LEU A 33 -3.79 3.06 -6.05
N ALA A 34 -4.85 3.87 -6.24
CA ALA A 34 -5.84 4.10 -5.21
C ALA A 34 -6.53 2.78 -4.80
N ALA A 35 -6.90 1.93 -5.77
CA ALA A 35 -7.47 0.62 -5.47
C ALA A 35 -6.48 -0.26 -4.68
N ALA A 36 -5.19 -0.23 -5.04
CA ALA A 36 -4.16 -1.03 -4.39
C ALA A 36 -3.96 -0.60 -2.94
N GLU A 37 -3.90 0.71 -2.68
CA GLU A 37 -3.87 1.26 -1.33
C GLU A 37 -5.07 0.79 -0.49
N HIS A 38 -6.29 0.91 -1.03
CA HIS A 38 -7.50 0.46 -0.32
C HIS A 38 -7.47 -1.05 -0.01
N TYR A 39 -6.99 -1.87 -0.95
CA TYR A 39 -6.87 -3.31 -0.72
C TYR A 39 -5.85 -3.65 0.37
N VAL A 40 -4.67 -3.03 0.32
CA VAL A 40 -3.60 -3.25 1.31
C VAL A 40 -4.04 -2.79 2.70
N GLN A 41 -4.63 -1.59 2.79
CA GLN A 41 -5.16 -1.06 4.05
C GLN A 41 -6.28 -1.92 4.61
N GLY A 42 -7.22 -2.37 3.78
CA GLY A 42 -8.30 -3.26 4.20
C GLY A 42 -7.80 -4.64 4.67
N ALA A 43 -6.65 -5.11 4.17
CA ALA A 43 -6.04 -6.35 4.62
C ALA A 43 -5.24 -6.20 5.94
N ILE A 44 -4.72 -5.00 6.23
CA ILE A 44 -3.87 -4.74 7.40
C ILE A 44 -4.67 -4.19 8.58
N GLY A 45 -5.40 -3.09 8.37
CA GLY A 45 -6.11 -2.33 9.39
C GLY A 45 -6.11 -0.84 9.10
N GLU A 46 -7.06 -0.09 9.63
CA GLU A 46 -7.12 1.35 9.39
C GLU A 46 -6.23 2.10 10.41
N SER A 47 -5.19 2.79 9.94
CA SER A 47 -4.38 3.71 10.76
C SER A 47 -3.68 4.73 9.87
N ASN A 48 -3.89 6.01 10.16
CA ASN A 48 -3.30 7.09 9.35
C ASN A 48 -1.79 7.27 9.57
N THR A 49 -1.27 6.84 10.70
CA THR A 49 0.14 7.03 11.07
C THR A 49 1.01 5.83 10.76
N PHE A 50 0.42 4.63 10.70
CA PHE A 50 1.17 3.40 10.43
C PHE A 50 1.79 3.39 9.03
N TYR A 51 1.00 3.70 8.00
CA TYR A 51 1.43 3.68 6.59
C TYR A 51 2.40 4.80 6.21
N THR A 52 2.53 5.81 7.06
CA THR A 52 3.44 6.95 6.86
C THR A 52 4.72 6.84 7.70
N SER A 53 4.83 5.85 8.59
CA SER A 53 6.01 5.61 9.42
C SER A 53 7.20 5.15 8.57
N ALA A 54 8.41 5.58 8.92
CA ALA A 54 9.62 5.28 8.15
C ALA A 54 9.89 3.77 8.04
N ASP A 55 9.55 3.00 9.08
CA ASP A 55 9.79 1.55 9.14
C ASP A 55 8.85 0.74 8.24
N VAL A 56 7.68 1.30 7.92
CA VAL A 56 6.62 0.61 7.16
C VAL A 56 6.48 1.16 5.74
N LYS A 57 6.76 2.46 5.55
CA LYS A 57 6.46 3.18 4.32
C LYS A 57 7.04 2.49 3.09
N GLU A 58 8.29 2.05 3.13
CA GLU A 58 8.92 1.40 1.98
C GLU A 58 8.24 0.08 1.60
N LEU A 59 7.93 -0.76 2.59
CA LEU A 59 7.23 -2.04 2.39
C LEU A 59 5.80 -1.82 1.91
N TYR A 60 5.12 -0.82 2.47
CA TYR A 60 3.78 -0.41 2.03
C TYR A 60 3.79 0.08 0.58
N THR A 61 4.72 0.97 0.22
CA THR A 61 4.90 1.45 -1.16
C THR A 61 5.16 0.29 -2.12
N LEU A 62 6.03 -0.66 -1.74
CA LEU A 62 6.35 -1.81 -2.57
C LEU A 62 5.12 -2.72 -2.80
N ALA A 63 4.34 -3.00 -1.75
CA ALA A 63 3.13 -3.81 -1.86
C ALA A 63 2.08 -3.17 -2.78
N CYS A 64 1.81 -1.87 -2.56
CA CYS A 64 0.85 -1.10 -3.36
C CYS A 64 1.28 -1.01 -4.83
N ASN A 65 2.55 -0.69 -5.10
CA ASN A 65 3.07 -0.60 -6.47
C ASN A 65 3.03 -1.95 -7.17
N SER A 66 3.40 -3.05 -6.49
CA SER A 66 3.35 -4.39 -7.06
C SER A 66 1.93 -4.77 -7.49
N LEU A 67 0.93 -4.50 -6.66
CA LEU A 67 -0.48 -4.76 -7.00
C LEU A 67 -0.97 -3.86 -8.13
N ALA A 68 -0.65 -2.56 -8.07
CA ALA A 68 -1.04 -1.60 -9.07
C ALA A 68 -0.45 -1.93 -10.45
N VAL A 69 0.81 -2.39 -10.53
CA VAL A 69 1.43 -2.86 -11.77
C VAL A 69 0.68 -4.06 -12.35
N THR A 70 0.37 -5.05 -11.52
CA THR A 70 -0.38 -6.24 -11.96
C THR A 70 -1.75 -5.85 -12.50
N TRP A 71 -2.51 -5.04 -11.77
CA TRP A 71 -3.86 -4.63 -12.19
C TRP A 71 -3.86 -3.66 -13.37
N PHE A 72 -2.81 -2.85 -13.53
CA PHE A 72 -2.63 -2.02 -14.70
C PHE A 72 -2.45 -2.89 -15.96
N ASN A 73 -1.54 -3.87 -15.89
CA ASN A 73 -1.18 -4.70 -17.04
C ASN A 73 -2.21 -5.79 -17.37
N ALA A 74 -2.81 -6.40 -16.34
CA ALA A 74 -3.79 -7.46 -16.47
C ALA A 74 -5.12 -7.03 -15.84
N ALA A 75 -5.90 -6.26 -16.59
CA ALA A 75 -7.24 -5.86 -16.18
C ALA A 75 -8.15 -7.10 -16.05
N GLY A 76 -8.28 -7.63 -14.83
CA GLY A 76 -9.15 -8.76 -14.52
C GLY A 76 -8.44 -10.08 -14.26
N ASP A 77 -7.11 -10.15 -14.36
CA ASP A 77 -6.35 -11.31 -13.91
C ASP A 77 -5.75 -10.99 -12.54
N THR A 78 -6.18 -11.70 -11.50
CA THR A 78 -5.50 -11.73 -10.20
C THR A 78 -4.21 -12.55 -10.32
N GLY A 79 -3.38 -12.21 -11.32
CA GLY A 79 -2.09 -12.83 -11.56
C GLY A 79 -1.25 -12.84 -10.30
N ASP A 80 -0.42 -13.87 -10.14
CA ASP A 80 0.32 -14.24 -8.93
C ASP A 80 0.77 -13.04 -8.08
N THR A 81 -0.05 -12.69 -7.09
CA THR A 81 0.20 -11.61 -6.13
C THR A 81 0.92 -12.13 -4.89
N SER A 82 1.50 -13.34 -4.93
CA SER A 82 2.11 -14.00 -3.77
C SER A 82 3.14 -13.12 -3.05
N THR A 83 3.96 -12.37 -3.78
CA THR A 83 4.92 -11.42 -3.19
C THR A 83 4.21 -10.29 -2.43
N ALA A 84 3.21 -9.65 -3.04
CA ALA A 84 2.43 -8.60 -2.37
C ALA A 84 1.68 -9.15 -1.15
N GLN A 85 1.14 -10.37 -1.23
CA GLN A 85 0.47 -11.04 -0.11
C GLN A 85 1.43 -11.35 1.05
N GLN A 86 2.67 -11.76 0.76
CA GLN A 86 3.69 -11.97 1.80
C GLN A 86 4.05 -10.66 2.50
N ILE A 87 4.24 -9.56 1.75
CA ILE A 87 4.52 -8.24 2.32
C ILE A 87 3.34 -7.76 3.17
N ILE A 88 2.10 -7.91 2.69
CA ILE A 88 0.88 -7.61 3.46
C ILE A 88 0.86 -8.42 4.77
N GLY A 89 1.24 -9.70 4.73
CA GLY A 89 1.34 -10.55 5.92
C GLY A 89 2.35 -10.03 6.95
N GLN A 90 3.51 -9.56 6.51
CA GLN A 90 4.51 -8.93 7.39
C GLN A 90 3.96 -7.63 8.01
N LEU A 91 3.37 -6.77 7.17
CA LEU A 91 2.77 -5.51 7.61
C LEU A 91 1.64 -5.70 8.62
N ARG A 92 0.81 -6.74 8.44
CA ARG A 92 -0.20 -7.16 9.42
C ARG A 92 0.39 -7.50 10.78
N GLY A 93 1.53 -8.21 10.80
CA GLY A 93 2.24 -8.54 12.03
C GLY A 93 2.72 -7.28 12.75
N SER A 94 3.41 -6.40 12.03
CA SER A 94 3.88 -5.12 12.58
C SER A 94 2.74 -4.23 13.06
N TYR A 95 1.63 -4.18 12.32
CA TYR A 95 0.43 -3.43 12.74
C TYR A 95 -0.15 -3.99 14.04
N SER A 96 -0.24 -5.31 14.16
CA SER A 96 -0.74 -5.97 15.37
C SER A 96 0.12 -5.66 16.60
N GLU A 97 1.45 -5.63 16.43
CA GLU A 97 2.38 -5.24 17.48
C GLU A 97 2.22 -3.77 17.90
N VAL A 98 2.08 -2.86 16.93
CA VAL A 98 1.85 -1.43 17.19
C VAL A 98 0.52 -1.20 17.92
N VAL A 99 -0.54 -1.90 17.52
CA VAL A 99 -1.85 -1.81 18.19
C VAL A 99 -1.77 -2.37 19.60
N ALA A 100 -1.16 -3.55 19.79
CA ALA A 100 -1.00 -4.16 21.12
C ALA A 100 -0.19 -3.26 22.08
N ASN A 101 0.87 -2.63 21.60
CA ASN A 101 1.69 -1.72 22.40
C ASN A 101 0.93 -0.43 22.78
N ASN A 102 0.07 0.08 21.91
CA ASN A 102 -0.79 1.21 22.24
C ASN A 102 -1.86 0.84 23.29
N ASP A 103 -2.49 -0.33 23.17
CA ASP A 103 -3.48 -0.82 24.15
C ASP A 103 -2.88 -1.01 25.56
N THR A 104 -1.65 -1.53 25.66
CA THR A 104 -1.00 -1.73 26.97
C THR A 104 -0.65 -0.43 27.72
N THR A 105 -0.63 0.71 27.02
CA THR A 105 -0.30 2.00 27.64
C THR A 105 -1.52 2.67 28.26
N GLU A 106 -2.73 2.37 27.78
CA GLU A 106 -3.97 2.96 28.32
C GLU A 106 -4.42 2.29 29.63
N ASP A 107 -4.16 1.00 29.82
CA ASP A 107 -4.56 0.27 31.05
C ASP A 107 -3.63 0.53 32.25
N SER A 108 -2.46 1.14 32.04
CA SER A 108 -1.45 1.36 33.09
C SER A 108 -1.60 2.67 33.87
N GLN A 109 -2.62 3.50 33.59
CA GLN A 109 -2.88 4.77 34.29
C GLN A 109 -4.04 4.72 35.30
N GLN A 110 -4.61 3.53 35.56
CA GLN A 110 -5.59 3.32 36.63
C GLN A 110 -5.12 2.24 37.61
N ALA A 111 -4.13 2.56 38.44
CA ALA A 111 -3.83 1.81 39.67
C ALA A 111 -3.29 2.75 40.76
#